data_AF-A0A7D7A364-F1
#
_entry.id   AF-A0A7D7A364-F1
#
_cell.length_a   1.000
_cell.length_b   1.000
_cell.length_c   1.000
_cell.angle_alpha   90.00
_cell.angle_beta   90.00
_cell.angle_gamma   90.00
#
_symmetry.space_group_name_H-M   'P 1'
#
loop_
_entity.id
_entity.type
_entity.pdbx_description
1 polymer ?
#
loop_
_entity_poly.entity_id
_entity_poly.type
_entity_poly.pdbx_seq_one_letter_code
_entity_poly.pdbx_strand_id
1 'polypeptide(L)' 'MNGMELIMKLQKKMQDPAFAEKFSRLANEISGIPGLQQEVMRISQISNERDREKALDRLPSKVKKSVTEMMKLLA' A
#
# COMPACT_ATOMS: atom_id res chain seq x y z
N MET A 1 2.89 14.87 6.60
CA MET A 1 1.92 14.85 5.49
C MET A 1 0.61 14.33 6.02
N ASN A 2 -0.48 15.08 5.83
CA ASN A 2 -1.83 14.59 6.13
C ASN A 2 -2.32 13.67 4.98
N GLY A 3 -3.32 12.81 5.23
CA GLY A 3 -3.84 11.86 4.23
C GLY A 3 -4.28 12.53 2.93
N MET A 4 -4.83 13.75 3.01
CA MET A 4 -5.19 14.55 1.84
C MET A 4 -3.99 14.96 0.99
N GLU A 5 -2.87 15.36 1.62
CA GLU A 5 -1.65 15.73 0.90
C GLU A 5 -1.04 14.54 0.16
N LEU A 6 -1.14 13.35 0.76
CA LEU A 6 -0.70 12.11 0.13
C LEU A 6 -1.53 11.80 -1.13
N ILE A 7 -2.85 11.94 -1.06
CA ILE A 7 -3.74 11.74 -2.21
C ILE A 7 -3.43 12.75 -3.32
N MET A 8 -3.24 14.03 -2.98
CA MET A 8 -2.86 15.04 -3.98
C MET A 8 -1.49 14.76 -4.62
N LYS A 9 -0.49 14.36 -3.81
CA LYS A 9 0.85 13.99 -4.33
C LYS A 9 0.76 12.78 -5.26
N LEU A 10 -0.04 11.79 -4.90
CA LEU A 10 -0.30 10.62 -5.73
C LEU A 10 -0.98 11.00 -7.05
N GLN A 11 -2.08 11.76 -7.00
CA GLN A 11 -2.78 12.23 -8.19
C GLN A 11 -1.86 13.02 -9.12
N LYS A 12 -0.98 13.86 -8.56
CA LYS A 12 0.01 14.61 -9.33
C LYS A 12 1.05 13.68 -9.97
N LYS A 13 1.60 12.71 -9.24
CA LYS A 13 2.57 11.74 -9.81
C LYS A 13 1.91 10.81 -10.84
N MET A 14 0.62 10.50 -10.72
CA MET A 14 -0.13 9.71 -11.70
C MET A 14 -0.27 10.40 -13.07
N GLN A 15 0.02 11.71 -13.18
CA GLN A 15 0.12 12.39 -14.48
C GLN A 15 1.39 12.01 -15.24
N ASP A 16 2.42 11.50 -14.55
CA ASP A 16 3.61 10.96 -15.19
C ASP A 16 3.34 9.51 -15.66
N PRO A 17 3.42 9.21 -16.96
CA PRO A 17 3.05 7.90 -17.49
C PRO A 17 3.98 6.78 -16.99
N ALA A 18 5.27 7.06 -16.77
CA ALA A 18 6.22 6.07 -16.26
C ALA A 18 5.94 5.73 -14.80
N PHE A 19 5.55 6.71 -13.99
CA PHE A 19 5.07 6.50 -12.64
C PHE A 19 3.75 5.74 -12.63
N ALA A 20 2.77 6.16 -13.44
CA ALA A 20 1.45 5.54 -13.48
C ALA A 20 1.53 4.06 -13.87
N GLU A 21 2.38 3.70 -14.84
CA GLU A 21 2.60 2.31 -15.24
C GLU A 21 3.19 1.48 -14.10
N LYS A 22 4.26 1.98 -13.45
CA LYS A 22 4.89 1.29 -12.32
C LYS A 22 3.94 1.15 -11.14
N PHE A 23 3.20 2.21 -10.81
CA PHE A 23 2.22 2.20 -9.74
C PHE A 23 1.07 1.22 -10.03
N SER A 24 0.53 1.25 -11.24
CA SER A 24 -0.52 0.32 -11.69
C SER A 24 -0.06 -1.14 -11.63
N ARG A 25 1.18 -1.43 -12.05
CA ARG A 25 1.76 -2.78 -11.94
C ARG A 25 1.83 -3.25 -10.49
N LEU A 26 2.39 -2.42 -9.60
CA LEU A 26 2.48 -2.74 -8.17
C LEU A 26 1.08 -2.89 -7.55
N ALA A 27 0.11 -2.06 -7.94
CA ALA A 27 -1.26 -2.13 -7.43
C ALA A 27 -1.96 -3.41 -7.88
N ASN A 28 -1.75 -3.83 -9.13
CA ASN A 28 -2.23 -5.11 -9.65
C ASN A 28 -1.57 -6.29 -8.95
N GLU A 29 -0.28 -6.22 -8.63
CA GLU A 29 0.39 -7.27 -7.86
C GLU A 29 -0.16 -7.43 -6.44
N ILE A 30 -0.57 -6.32 -5.81
CA ILE A 30 -1.22 -6.33 -4.49
C ILE A 30 -2.66 -6.86 -4.61
N SER A 31 -3.42 -6.38 -5.59
CA SER A 31 -4.80 -6.82 -5.88
C SER A 31 -4.89 -8.32 -6.17
N GLY A 32 -3.89 -8.87 -6.86
CA GLY A 32 -3.82 -10.29 -7.19
C GLY A 32 -3.53 -11.22 -6.00
N ILE A 33 -3.32 -10.69 -4.79
CA ILE A 33 -3.08 -11.52 -3.60
C ILE A 33 -4.42 -11.90 -2.95
N PRO A 34 -4.81 -13.18 -3.00
CA PRO A 34 -6.10 -13.62 -2.47
C PRO A 34 -6.19 -13.32 -0.97
N GLY A 35 -7.33 -12.77 -0.54
CA GLY A 35 -7.58 -12.48 0.86
C GLY A 35 -6.85 -11.25 1.42
N LEU A 36 -5.99 -10.57 0.64
CA LEU A 36 -5.25 -9.42 1.13
C LEU A 36 -6.16 -8.27 1.54
N GLN A 37 -7.19 -7.96 0.76
CA GLN A 37 -8.16 -6.91 1.13
C GLN A 37 -8.84 -7.23 2.47
N GLN A 38 -9.21 -8.49 2.70
CA GLN A 38 -9.82 -8.93 3.96
C GLN A 38 -8.83 -8.82 5.12
N GLU A 39 -7.58 -9.20 4.91
CA GLU A 39 -6.52 -9.09 5.92
C GLU A 39 -6.24 -7.63 6.28
N VAL A 40 -6.16 -6.73 5.29
CA VAL A 40 -5.98 -5.29 5.53
C VAL A 40 -7.17 -4.68 6.29
N MET A 41 -8.41 -5.05 5.94
CA MET A 41 -9.59 -4.62 6.71
C MET A 41 -9.59 -5.18 8.13
N ARG A 42 -9.17 -6.43 8.33
CA ARG A 42 -9.03 -7.02 9.66
C ARG A 42 -8.02 -6.23 10.49
N ILE A 43 -6.86 -5.91 9.91
CA ILE A 43 -5.78 -5.17 10.56
C ILE A 43 -6.21 -3.75 10.93
N SER A 44 -6.94 -3.04 10.07
CA SER A 44 -7.38 -1.67 10.34
C SER A 44 -8.40 -1.59 11.47
N GLN A 45 -9.11 -2.68 11.75
CA GLN A 45 -10.04 -2.81 12.88
C GLN A 45 -9.33 -3.15 14.20
N ILE A 46 -8.03 -3.46 14.19
CA ILE A 46 -7.28 -3.74 15.41
C ILE A 46 -6.99 -2.45 16.17
N SER A 47 -7.63 -2.28 17.32
CA SER A 47 -7.45 -1.12 18.20
C SER A 47 -6.09 -1.10 18.92
N ASN A 48 -5.50 -2.27 19.20
CA ASN A 48 -4.22 -2.38 19.88
C ASN A 48 -3.05 -2.22 18.91
N GLU A 49 -2.17 -1.24 19.15
CA GLU A 49 -1.04 -0.95 18.27
C GLU A 49 -0.06 -2.13 18.12
N ARG A 50 0.22 -2.86 19.21
CA ARG A 50 1.15 -3.99 19.20
C ARG A 50 0.59 -5.18 18.40
N ASP A 51 -0.70 -5.43 18.49
CA ASP A 51 -1.35 -6.49 17.70
C ASP A 51 -1.49 -6.09 16.23
N ARG A 52 -1.73 -4.80 15.96
CA ARG A 52 -1.73 -4.23 14.61
C ARG A 52 -0.37 -4.40 13.95
N GLU A 53 0.72 -4.06 14.65
CA GLU A 53 2.09 -4.24 14.14
C GLU A 53 2.41 -5.71 13.84
N LYS A 54 2.05 -6.64 14.75
CA LYS A 54 2.24 -8.08 14.50
C LYS A 54 1.46 -8.57 13.29
N ALA A 55 0.22 -8.11 13.11
CA ALA A 55 -0.60 -8.51 11.99
C ALA A 55 -0.08 -7.91 10.66
N LEU A 56 0.43 -6.67 10.68
CA LEU A 56 1.14 -6.07 9.55
C LEU A 56 2.42 -6.85 9.21
N ASP A 57 3.17 -7.35 10.20
CA ASP A 57 4.35 -8.16 9.94
C ASP A 57 4.01 -9.54 9.33
N ARG A 58 2.83 -10.08 9.63
CA ARG A 58 2.34 -11.32 9.01
C ARG A 58 1.90 -11.16 7.56
N LEU A 59 1.79 -9.93 7.05
CA LEU A 59 1.49 -9.72 5.64
C LEU A 59 2.55 -10.39 4.76
N PRO A 60 2.15 -11.01 3.63
CA PRO A 60 3.09 -11.67 2.74
C PRO A 60 4.24 -10.74 2.35
N SER A 61 5.47 -11.27 2.30
CA SER A 61 6.66 -10.50 1.94
C SER A 61 6.50 -9.74 0.61
N LYS A 62 5.70 -10.28 -0.32
CA LYS A 62 5.36 -9.62 -1.57
C LYS A 62 4.60 -8.31 -1.37
N VAL A 63 3.62 -8.28 -0.46
CA VAL A 63 2.85 -7.05 -0.11
C VAL A 63 3.79 -6.01 0.49
N LYS A 64 4.58 -6.41 1.50
CA LYS A 64 5.51 -5.50 2.19
C LYS A 64 6.49 -4.86 1.20
N LYS A 65 7.01 -5.65 0.25
CA LYS A 65 7.87 -5.16 -0.84
C LYS A 65 7.12 -4.21 -1.79
N SER A 66 5.96 -4.59 -2.30
CA SER A 66 5.19 -3.75 -3.25
C SER A 66 4.77 -2.41 -2.64
N VAL A 67 4.34 -2.39 -1.37
CA VAL A 67 4.01 -1.15 -0.65
C VAL A 67 5.27 -0.30 -0.44
N THR A 68 6.41 -0.90 -0.09
CA THR A 68 7.68 -0.18 0.06
C THR A 68 8.12 0.45 -1.26
N GLU A 69 7.98 -0.26 -2.38
CA GLU A 69 8.27 0.26 -3.72
C GLU A 69 7.34 1.43 -4.08
N MET A 70 6.04 1.32 -3.80
CA MET A 70 5.09 2.42 -4.01
C MET A 70 5.46 3.66 -3.18
N MET A 71 5.86 3.48 -1.92
CA MET A 71 6.30 4.59 -1.06
C MET A 71 7.58 5.23 -1.58
N LYS A 72 8.53 4.46 -2.10
CA LYS A 72 9.74 4.99 -2.76
C LYS A 72 9.42 5.75 -4.03
N LEU A 73 8.45 5.28 -4.83
CA LEU A 73 7.97 6.00 -6.00
C LEU A 73 7.31 7.32 -5.60
N LEU A 74 6.69 7.39 -4.42
CA LEU A 74 6.04 8.58 -3.87
C LEU A 74 6.98 9.49 -3.08
N ALA A 75 8.17 9.05 -2.69
CA ALA A 75 9.18 9.87 -2.03
C ALA A 75 9.49 11.13 -2.86
#